data_AF-A0A3D4WKS2-F1
#
_entry.id   AF-A0A3D4WKS2-F1
#
_cell.length_a   1.000
_cell.length_b   1.000
_cell.length_c   1.000
_cell.angle_alpha   90.00
_cell.angle_beta   90.00
_cell.angle_gamma   90.00
#
_symmetry.space_group_name_H-M   'P 1'
#
loop_
_entity.id
_entity.type
_entity.pdbx_description
1 polymer ?
#
loop_
_entity_poly.entity_id
_entity_poly.type
_entity_poly.pdbx_seq_one_letter_code
_entity_poly.pdbx_strand_id
1 'polypeptide(L)'
;AATDSARSALAGYRAAAAWPTAPRPVAADDLLPERALAGDGEARRILRHAAYGALVRASGELLETLDAFLSHGGALEATARALFVHPNTVRYRLRRVADVTGFAPLLPRDAFTLRIALALGRLEPGSHGEQFTKP
;
A
#
# COMPACT_ATOMS: atom_id res chain seq x y z
N ALA A 1 10.67 6.48 -21.49
CA ALA A 1 11.47 7.48 -20.73
C ALA A 1 10.83 8.86 -20.76
N ALA A 2 10.98 9.67 -21.82
CA ALA A 2 10.42 11.05 -21.83
C ALA A 2 8.87 11.09 -21.75
N THR A 3 8.19 10.17 -22.42
CA THR A 3 6.72 10.08 -22.44
C THR A 3 6.14 9.59 -21.11
N ASP A 4 6.83 8.67 -20.42
CA ASP A 4 6.40 8.13 -19.12
C ASP A 4 6.54 9.17 -18.01
N SER A 5 7.65 9.93 -18.00
CA SER A 5 7.85 11.04 -17.07
C SER A 5 6.79 12.14 -17.25
N ALA A 6 6.49 12.51 -18.50
CA ALA A 6 5.45 13.50 -18.78
C ALA A 6 4.05 13.03 -18.34
N ARG A 7 3.72 11.75 -18.60
CA ARG A 7 2.45 11.15 -18.18
C ARG A 7 2.32 11.11 -16.66
N SER A 8 3.36 10.67 -15.96
CA SER A 8 3.39 10.60 -14.50
C SER A 8 3.25 11.99 -13.88
N ALA A 9 3.95 12.99 -14.41
CA ALA A 9 3.85 14.38 -13.95
C ALA A 9 2.43 14.95 -14.15
N LEU A 10 1.79 14.71 -15.31
CA LEU A 10 0.43 15.17 -15.56
C LEU A 10 -0.60 14.48 -14.65
N ALA A 11 -0.43 13.17 -14.42
CA ALA A 11 -1.27 12.43 -13.47
C ALA A 11 -1.10 12.97 -12.05
N GLY A 12 0.14 13.23 -11.63
CA GLY A 12 0.46 13.88 -10.35
C GLY A 12 -0.18 15.26 -10.22
N TYR A 13 -0.09 16.11 -11.25
CA TYR A 13 -0.72 17.43 -11.27
C TYR A 13 -2.24 17.36 -11.04
N ARG A 14 -2.93 16.41 -11.71
CA ARG A 14 -4.38 16.21 -11.54
C ARG A 14 -4.75 15.68 -10.15
N ALA A 15 -3.88 14.85 -9.57
CA ALA A 15 -4.10 14.18 -8.30
C ALA A 15 -3.71 15.04 -7.07
N ALA A 16 -2.83 16.03 -7.24
CA ALA A 16 -2.28 16.83 -6.15
C ALA A 16 -3.35 17.53 -5.28
N ALA A 17 -4.50 17.88 -5.86
CA ALA A 17 -5.62 18.48 -5.13
C ALA A 17 -6.17 17.57 -4.01
N ALA A 18 -6.00 16.25 -4.12
CA ALA A 18 -6.41 15.30 -3.10
C ALA A 18 -5.45 15.23 -1.89
N TRP A 19 -4.28 15.88 -1.94
CA TRP A 19 -3.40 16.09 -0.79
C TRP A 19 -3.10 17.60 -0.60
N PRO A 20 -4.01 18.35 0.08
CA PRO A 20 -3.91 19.81 0.19
C PRO A 20 -2.61 20.31 0.85
N THR A 21 -2.04 19.50 1.75
CA THR A 21 -0.80 19.79 2.49
C THR A 21 0.46 19.20 1.84
N ALA A 22 0.37 18.75 0.59
CA ALA A 22 1.52 18.21 -0.14
C ALA A 22 2.66 19.25 -0.24
N PRO A 23 3.94 18.81 -0.18
CA PRO A 23 5.09 19.65 -0.47
C PRO A 23 4.99 20.32 -1.84
N ARG A 24 5.66 21.47 -2.02
CA ARG A 24 5.69 22.18 -3.31
C ARG A 24 7.15 22.45 -3.72
N PRO A 25 7.69 21.73 -4.74
CA PRO A 25 7.04 20.69 -5.54
C PRO A 25 6.89 19.34 -4.79
N VAL A 26 5.93 18.51 -5.23
CA VAL A 26 5.75 17.10 -4.80
C VAL A 26 6.03 16.16 -5.96
N ALA A 27 6.67 15.02 -5.72
CA ALA A 27 6.90 14.03 -6.75
C ALA A 27 5.62 13.27 -7.10
N ALA A 28 5.46 12.89 -8.37
CA ALA A 28 4.30 12.10 -8.81
C ALA A 28 4.23 10.72 -8.11
N ASP A 29 5.38 10.19 -7.69
CA ASP A 29 5.48 8.90 -7.00
C ASP A 29 5.08 9.00 -5.52
N ASP A 30 5.08 10.21 -4.93
CA ASP A 30 4.53 10.44 -3.58
C ASP A 30 2.99 10.57 -3.58
N LEU A 31 2.40 10.66 -4.78
CA LEU A 31 0.96 10.80 -5.04
C LEU A 31 0.33 9.51 -5.58
N LEU A 32 0.99 8.36 -5.40
CA LEU A 32 0.48 7.06 -5.87
C LEU A 32 -0.98 6.78 -5.43
N PRO A 33 -1.39 6.94 -4.16
CA PRO A 33 -2.77 6.65 -3.78
C PRO A 33 -3.76 7.65 -4.41
N GLU A 34 -3.43 8.94 -4.49
CA GLU A 34 -4.31 9.94 -5.14
C GLU A 34 -4.44 9.70 -6.64
N ARG A 35 -3.33 9.39 -7.32
CA ARG A 35 -3.32 9.03 -8.74
C ARG A 35 -4.16 7.77 -8.99
N ALA A 36 -4.01 6.76 -8.14
CA ALA A 36 -4.80 5.53 -8.24
C ALA A 36 -6.31 5.78 -8.08
N LEU A 37 -6.69 6.67 -7.14
CA LEU A 37 -8.07 7.12 -6.94
C LEU A 37 -8.58 7.93 -8.15
N ALA A 38 -7.73 8.75 -8.75
CA ALA A 38 -8.03 9.51 -9.98
C ALA A 38 -8.11 8.64 -11.25
N GLY A 39 -7.98 7.31 -11.13
CA GLY A 39 -8.11 6.37 -12.26
C GLY A 39 -6.80 6.08 -12.99
N ASP A 40 -5.65 6.50 -12.46
CA ASP A 40 -4.34 6.16 -13.04
C ASP A 40 -4.05 4.66 -12.83
N GLY A 41 -4.23 3.88 -13.90
CA GLY A 41 -3.97 2.44 -13.91
C GLY A 41 -2.51 2.09 -13.61
N GLU A 42 -1.56 2.96 -13.98
CA GLU A 42 -0.14 2.73 -13.69
C GLU A 42 0.13 2.91 -12.20
N ALA A 43 -0.42 3.96 -11.59
CA ALA A 43 -0.33 4.14 -10.14
C ALA A 43 -0.97 2.98 -9.37
N ARG A 44 -2.12 2.46 -9.83
CA ARG A 44 -2.74 1.26 -9.25
C ARG A 44 -1.81 0.04 -9.33
N ARG A 45 -1.20 -0.19 -10.49
CA ARG A 45 -0.27 -1.32 -10.71
C ARG A 45 0.98 -1.20 -9.84
N ILE A 46 1.60 -0.02 -9.78
CA ILE A 46 2.76 0.25 -8.93
C ILE A 46 2.41 0.00 -7.47
N LEU A 47 1.32 0.60 -6.98
CA LEU A 47 0.93 0.52 -5.59
C LEU A 47 0.59 -0.92 -5.16
N ARG A 48 -0.12 -1.67 -6.01
CA ARG A 48 -0.36 -3.10 -5.78
C ARG A 48 0.94 -3.89 -5.72
N HIS A 49 1.84 -3.69 -6.68
CA HIS A 49 3.09 -4.45 -6.75
C HIS A 49 4.02 -4.17 -5.56
N ALA A 50 4.20 -2.89 -5.23
CA ALA A 50 5.13 -2.42 -4.21
C ALA A 50 4.66 -2.71 -2.77
N ALA A 51 3.34 -2.70 -2.52
CA ALA A 51 2.81 -2.95 -1.19
C ALA A 51 2.10 -4.32 -1.10
N TYR A 52 0.94 -4.50 -1.74
CA TYR A 52 0.14 -5.72 -1.58
C TYR A 52 0.88 -6.98 -2.03
N GLY A 53 1.41 -6.97 -3.26
CA GLY A 53 2.18 -8.09 -3.81
C GLY A 53 3.47 -8.37 -3.04
N ALA A 54 4.15 -7.32 -2.55
CA ALA A 54 5.32 -7.49 -1.69
C ALA A 54 4.97 -8.20 -0.37
N LEU A 55 3.85 -7.84 0.26
CA LEU A 55 3.38 -8.48 1.50
C LEU A 55 2.96 -9.93 1.28
N VAL A 56 2.21 -10.21 0.20
CA VAL A 56 1.80 -11.59 -0.16
C VAL A 56 3.01 -12.48 -0.39
N ARG A 57 4.05 -11.99 -1.07
CA ARG A 57 5.31 -12.74 -1.29
C ARG A 57 6.14 -12.90 -0.01
N ALA A 58 6.10 -11.92 0.89
CA ALA A 58 6.93 -11.93 2.09
C ALA A 58 6.37 -12.87 3.18
N SER A 59 5.10 -12.71 3.56
CA SER A 59 4.42 -13.58 4.53
C SER A 59 2.95 -13.20 4.69
N GLY A 60 2.06 -14.20 4.68
CA GLY A 60 0.64 -14.01 4.98
C GLY A 60 0.39 -13.40 6.37
N GLU A 61 1.24 -13.68 7.35
CA GLU A 61 1.11 -13.10 8.70
C GLU A 61 1.35 -11.58 8.71
N LEU A 62 2.24 -11.07 7.84
CA LEU A 62 2.49 -9.63 7.74
C LEU A 62 1.31 -8.92 7.12
N LEU A 63 0.69 -9.53 6.11
CA LEU A 63 -0.53 -9.03 5.49
C LEU A 63 -1.68 -8.99 6.49
N GLU A 64 -1.90 -10.09 7.23
CA GLU A 64 -2.92 -10.18 8.28
C GLU A 64 -2.68 -9.16 9.39
N THR A 65 -1.43 -9.01 9.84
CA THR A 65 -1.07 -8.05 10.90
C THR A 65 -1.33 -6.62 10.46
N LEU A 66 -0.97 -6.26 9.22
CA LEU A 66 -1.24 -4.93 8.68
C LEU A 66 -2.74 -4.68 8.55
N ASP A 67 -3.52 -5.65 8.07
CA ASP A 67 -4.96 -5.52 7.92
C ASP A 67 -5.66 -5.30 9.26
N ALA A 68 -5.32 -6.13 10.26
CA ALA A 68 -5.84 -5.97 11.62
C ALA A 68 -5.44 -4.61 12.20
N PHE A 69 -4.18 -4.20 12.02
CA PHE A 69 -3.68 -2.91 12.50
C PHE A 69 -4.45 -1.73 11.92
N LEU A 70 -4.67 -1.71 10.61
CA LEU A 70 -5.42 -0.64 9.95
C LEU A 70 -6.91 -0.66 10.31
N SER A 71 -7.49 -1.85 10.49
CA SER A 71 -8.89 -2.04 10.91
C SER A 71 -9.16 -1.57 12.34
N HIS A 72 -8.16 -1.67 13.22
CA HIS A 72 -8.21 -1.14 14.59
C HIS A 72 -7.70 0.29 14.71
N GLY A 73 -7.75 1.08 13.63
CA GLY A 73 -7.39 2.51 13.66
C GLY A 73 -5.92 2.79 13.98
N GLY A 74 -5.03 1.82 13.77
CA GLY A 74 -3.61 1.94 14.08
C GLY A 74 -3.26 1.73 15.57
N ALA A 75 -4.17 1.12 16.35
CA ALA A 75 -3.92 0.83 17.76
C ALA A 75 -3.18 -0.50 17.95
N LEU A 76 -1.93 -0.44 18.41
CA LEU A 76 -1.07 -1.61 18.65
C LEU A 76 -1.70 -2.61 19.62
N GLU A 77 -2.22 -2.14 20.75
CA GLU A 77 -2.81 -2.99 21.78
C GLU A 77 -4.09 -3.71 21.30
N ALA A 78 -4.93 -3.01 20.54
CA ALA A 78 -6.14 -3.62 19.97
C ALA A 78 -5.78 -4.68 18.93
N THR A 79 -4.78 -4.40 18.09
CA THR A 79 -4.26 -5.35 17.09
C THR A 79 -3.68 -6.59 17.75
N ALA A 80 -2.88 -6.42 18.80
CA ALA A 80 -2.26 -7.50 19.55
C ALA A 80 -3.31 -8.44 20.15
N ARG A 81 -4.36 -7.87 20.76
CA ARG A 81 -5.49 -8.65 21.27
C ARG A 81 -6.24 -9.39 20.17
N ALA A 82 -6.50 -8.73 19.04
CA ALA A 82 -7.22 -9.33 17.92
C ALA A 82 -6.49 -10.53 17.30
N LEU A 83 -5.15 -10.48 17.29
CA LEU A 83 -4.29 -11.51 16.73
C LEU A 83 -3.77 -12.51 17.78
N PHE A 84 -4.17 -12.37 19.05
CA PHE A 84 -3.67 -13.19 20.17
C PHE A 84 -2.13 -13.24 20.28
N VAL A 85 -1.47 -12.11 20.03
CA VAL A 85 -0.01 -11.97 20.14
C VAL A 85 0.37 -10.86 21.11
N HIS A 86 1.64 -10.82 21.51
CA HIS A 86 2.18 -9.71 22.31
C HIS A 86 2.30 -8.42 21.47
N PRO A 87 2.05 -7.21 22.03
CA PRO A 87 2.21 -5.94 21.32
C PRO A 87 3.60 -5.73 20.67
N ASN A 88 4.66 -6.26 21.27
CA ASN A 88 6.01 -6.25 20.67
C ASN A 88 6.08 -7.04 19.37
N THR A 89 5.36 -8.16 19.27
CA THR A 89 5.28 -8.95 18.04
C THR A 89 4.59 -8.15 16.94
N VAL A 90 3.51 -7.44 17.26
CA VAL A 90 2.86 -6.51 16.30
C VAL A 90 3.84 -5.44 15.86
N ARG A 91 4.53 -4.77 16.78
CA ARG A 91 5.52 -3.74 16.46
C ARG A 91 6.63 -4.27 15.57
N TYR A 92 7.13 -5.46 15.85
CA TYR A 92 8.14 -6.13 15.03
C TYR A 92 7.60 -6.41 13.62
N ARG A 93 6.41 -7.01 13.50
CA ARG A 93 5.78 -7.30 12.20
C ARG A 93 5.51 -6.02 11.41
N LEU A 94 5.04 -4.94 12.03
CA LEU A 94 4.85 -3.64 11.35
C LEU A 94 6.18 -3.01 10.89
N ARG A 95 7.27 -3.23 11.62
CA ARG A 95 8.61 -2.84 11.15
C ARG A 95 9.00 -3.64 9.91
N ARG A 96 8.77 -4.97 9.92
CA ARG A 96 9.00 -5.81 8.74
C ARG A 96 8.12 -5.41 7.55
N VAL A 97 6.88 -4.98 7.78
CA VAL A 97 6.02 -4.38 6.73
C VAL A 97 6.69 -3.15 6.10
N ALA A 98 7.27 -2.27 6.92
CA ALA A 98 8.02 -1.12 6.41
C ALA A 98 9.24 -1.54 5.59
N ASP A 99 10.00 -2.54 6.08
CA ASP A 99 11.18 -3.05 5.37
C ASP A 99 10.83 -3.63 3.98
N VAL A 100 9.70 -4.34 3.86
CA VAL A 100 9.35 -5.03 2.60
C VAL A 100 8.58 -4.16 1.61
N THR A 101 7.81 -3.17 2.10
CA THR A 101 6.98 -2.32 1.24
C THR A 101 7.58 -0.94 0.99
N GLY A 102 8.51 -0.49 1.83
CA GLY A 102 9.00 0.88 1.84
C GLY A 102 8.06 1.89 2.51
N PHE A 103 6.88 1.45 2.98
CA PHE A 103 5.88 2.32 3.63
C PHE A 103 5.77 2.01 5.12
N ALA A 104 5.90 3.01 5.98
CA ALA A 104 5.84 2.85 7.42
C ALA A 104 4.39 2.86 7.94
N PRO A 105 3.81 1.75 8.43
CA PRO A 105 2.40 1.71 8.84
C PRO A 105 2.03 2.66 9.99
N LEU A 106 3.03 3.07 10.79
CA LEU A 106 2.85 3.98 11.92
C LEU A 106 2.75 5.45 11.49
N LEU A 107 3.15 5.79 10.26
CA LEU A 107 2.99 7.13 9.72
C LEU A 107 1.61 7.25 9.05
N PRO A 108 0.79 8.26 9.38
CA PRO A 108 -0.57 8.37 8.82
C PRO A 108 -0.62 8.38 7.30
N ARG A 109 0.37 9.02 6.66
CA ARG A 109 0.48 9.12 5.20
C ARG A 109 0.68 7.74 4.56
N ASP A 110 1.66 7.01 5.05
CA ASP A 110 1.99 5.66 4.58
C ASP A 110 0.90 4.65 4.93
N ALA A 111 0.25 4.79 6.09
CA ALA A 111 -0.89 3.98 6.46
C ALA A 111 -2.06 4.15 5.48
N PHE A 112 -2.30 5.37 4.98
CA PHE A 112 -3.27 5.61 3.91
C PHE A 112 -2.86 4.93 2.61
N THR A 113 -1.61 5.10 2.18
CA THR A 113 -1.04 4.43 1.01
C THR A 113 -1.21 2.92 1.07
N LEU A 114 -0.85 2.31 2.21
CA LEU A 114 -1.02 0.88 2.46
C LEU A 114 -2.48 0.46 2.42
N ARG A 115 -3.41 1.25 2.97
CA ARG A 115 -4.84 0.93 2.95
C ARG A 115 -5.40 0.90 1.53
N ILE A 116 -5.02 1.86 0.70
CA ILE A 116 -5.39 1.86 -0.73
C ILE A 116 -4.76 0.67 -1.44
N ALA A 117 -3.50 0.33 -1.15
CA ALA A 117 -2.86 -0.84 -1.73
C ALA A 117 -3.57 -2.15 -1.39
N LEU A 118 -3.98 -2.34 -0.13
CA LEU A 118 -4.75 -3.51 0.30
C LEU A 118 -6.09 -3.60 -0.42
N ALA A 119 -6.81 -2.49 -0.54
CA ALA A 119 -8.08 -2.44 -1.27
C ALA A 119 -7.90 -2.80 -2.75
N LEU A 120 -6.90 -2.22 -3.42
CA LEU A 120 -6.59 -2.52 -4.82
C LEU A 120 -6.19 -3.98 -5.02
N GLY A 121 -5.41 -4.57 -4.10
CA GLY A 121 -5.03 -5.98 -4.15
C GLY A 121 -6.23 -6.92 -4.05
N ARG A 122 -7.20 -6.60 -3.20
CA ARG A 122 -8.44 -7.38 -3.03
C ARG A 122 -9.42 -7.26 -4.19
N LEU A 123 -9.44 -6.11 -4.88
CA LEU A 123 -10.30 -5.90 -6.04
C LEU A 123 -9.82 -6.63 -7.29
N GLU A 124 -8.54 -7.01 -7.34
CA GLU A 124 -7.94 -7.72 -8.48
C GLU A 124 -7.22 -9.02 -8.03
N PRO A 125 -7.93 -10.01 -7.47
CA PRO A 125 -7.31 -11.25 -7.01
C PRO A 125 -6.75 -12.14 -8.15
N GLY A 126 -6.98 -11.75 -9.42
CA GLY A 126 -6.75 -12.60 -10.60
C GLY A 126 -5.39 -12.50 -11.31
N SER A 127 -4.51 -11.56 -11.00
CA SER A 127 -3.22 -11.44 -11.71
C SER A 127 -2.10 -12.37 -11.21
N HIS A 128 -2.42 -13.32 -10.32
CA HIS A 128 -1.49 -14.32 -9.78
C HIS A 128 -1.85 -15.78 -10.15
N GLY A 129 -2.77 -16.03 -11.10
CA GLY A 129 -3.40 -17.35 -11.27
C GLY A 129 -3.53 -17.94 -12.67
N GLU A 130 -2.94 -17.38 -13.73
CA GLU A 130 -3.03 -17.95 -15.09
C GLU A 130 -1.74 -18.71 -15.49
N GLN A 131 -1.29 -19.67 -14.66
CA GLN A 131 -0.22 -20.63 -15.04
C GLN A 131 -0.42 -22.07 -14.51
N PHE A 132 -1.61 -22.45 -14.03
CA PHE A 132 -1.92 -23.86 -13.78
C PHE A 132 -3.18 -24.29 -14.53
N THR A 133 -3.09 -24.30 -15.87
CA THR A 133 -3.83 -25.31 -16.66
C THR A 133 -2.94 -26.54 -16.70
N LYS A 134 -3.38 -27.63 -16.05
CA LYS A 134 -2.83 -28.97 -16.28
C LYS A 134 -3.79 -29.71 -17.22
N PRO A 135 -3.29 -30.46 -18.21
CA PRO A 135 -4.09 -31.41 -18.99
C PRO A 135 -4.62 -32.58 -18.14
#